data_AF-A0A4P6PV96-F1
#
_entry.id   AF-A0A4P6PV96-F1
#
_cell.length_a   1.000
_cell.length_b   1.000
_cell.length_c   1.000
_cell.angle_alpha   90.00
_cell.angle_beta   90.00
_cell.angle_gamma   90.00
#
_symmetry.space_group_name_H-M   'P 1'
#
loop_
_entity.id
_entity.type
_entity.pdbx_description
1 polymer ?
#
loop_
_entity_poly.entity_id
_entity_poly.type
_entity_poly.pdbx_seq_one_letter_code
_entity_poly.pdbx_strand_id
1 'polypeptide(L)'
;MTKRLIVLRHAQAEPLVDGSDHERPLSEEGREQARAAGEYLAAGALFPDHVICSTALRTRQTLELVTEALPHAPSADYERDAYAADVPAILELVSRTDPEVENLLVVGHNPTMAQLVAAFMADEPLISFPTAGLAVVDLEVEWLYAAPGTGAARLLT
;
A
#
# COMPACT_ATOMS: atom_id res chain seq x y z
N MET A 1 -10.29 -14.61 13.01
CA MET A 1 -10.25 -14.51 11.53
C MET A 1 -8.99 -13.74 11.20
N THR A 2 -8.33 -14.00 10.08
CA THR A 2 -7.07 -13.32 9.74
C THR A 2 -7.37 -12.20 8.76
N LYS A 3 -7.11 -10.95 9.15
CA LYS A 3 -7.23 -9.78 8.27
C LYS A 3 -5.93 -9.57 7.51
N ARG A 4 -6.01 -9.23 6.22
CA ARG A 4 -4.82 -9.08 5.37
C ARG A 4 -4.61 -7.65 4.93
N LEU A 5 -3.57 -7.01 5.45
CA LEU A 5 -3.14 -5.69 5.02
C LEU A 5 -2.04 -5.82 3.95
N ILE A 6 -2.35 -5.39 2.74
CA ILE A 6 -1.40 -5.27 1.64
C ILE A 6 -0.84 -3.84 1.67
N VAL A 7 0.48 -3.70 1.69
CA VAL A 7 1.16 -2.40 1.72
C VAL A 7 1.89 -2.19 0.41
N LEU A 8 1.59 -1.09 -0.27
CA LEU A 8 2.22 -0.70 -1.53
C LEU A 8 2.79 0.71 -1.41
N ARG A 9 4.10 0.85 -1.62
CA ARG A 9 4.68 2.16 -1.94
C ARG A 9 4.37 2.50 -3.39
N HIS A 10 4.00 3.76 -3.66
CA HIS A 10 3.83 4.22 -5.04
C HIS A 10 5.02 3.85 -5.95
N ALA A 11 4.73 3.65 -7.23
CA ALA A 11 5.74 3.39 -8.24
C ALA A 11 6.55 4.65 -8.58
N GLN A 12 7.63 4.50 -9.36
CA GLN A 12 8.55 5.60 -9.63
C GLN A 12 7.85 6.81 -10.26
N ALA A 13 8.06 7.99 -9.66
CA ALA A 13 7.54 9.25 -10.15
C ALA A 13 8.62 10.03 -10.91
N GLU A 14 8.20 10.87 -11.86
CA GLU A 14 9.09 11.83 -12.53
C GLU A 14 9.81 12.71 -11.51
N PRO A 15 11.06 13.13 -11.76
CA PRO A 15 11.75 14.07 -10.88
C PRO A 15 10.95 15.38 -10.79
N LEU A 16 10.96 16.00 -9.61
CA LEU A 16 10.33 17.31 -9.46
C LEU A 16 11.21 18.35 -10.17
N VAL A 17 10.72 18.87 -11.30
CA VAL A 17 11.38 19.95 -12.05
C VAL A 17 10.69 21.28 -11.75
N ASP A 18 9.37 21.30 -11.83
CA ASP A 18 8.50 22.42 -11.50
C ASP A 18 7.13 21.95 -10.98
N GLY A 19 6.35 22.88 -10.41
CA GLY A 19 4.98 22.61 -9.97
C GLY A 19 4.85 21.97 -8.58
N SER A 20 3.68 21.37 -8.34
CA SER A 20 3.32 20.76 -7.06
C SER A 20 3.84 19.32 -6.98
N ASP A 21 4.50 18.96 -5.88
CA ASP A 21 4.93 17.56 -5.66
C ASP A 21 3.74 16.59 -5.68
N HIS A 22 2.59 17.04 -5.18
CA HIS A 22 1.36 16.25 -5.12
C HIS A 22 0.83 15.88 -6.51
N GLU A 23 1.11 16.71 -7.51
CA GLU A 23 0.73 16.52 -8.92
C GLU A 23 1.83 15.85 -9.76
N ARG A 24 2.91 15.36 -9.15
CA ARG A 24 3.96 14.65 -9.89
C ARG A 24 3.43 13.33 -10.45
N PRO A 25 3.53 13.09 -11.77
CA PRO A 25 3.08 11.85 -12.38
C PRO A 25 4.11 10.73 -12.20
N LEU A 26 3.68 9.49 -12.47
CA LEU A 26 4.58 8.37 -12.69
C LEU A 26 5.47 8.59 -13.92
N SER A 27 6.72 8.13 -13.82
CA SER A 27 7.59 8.01 -15.00
C SER A 27 7.16 6.81 -15.87
N GLU A 28 7.72 6.70 -17.07
CA GLU A 28 7.49 5.52 -17.93
C GLU A 28 7.85 4.21 -17.21
N GLU A 29 9.05 4.15 -16.61
CA GLU A 29 9.48 3.02 -15.77
C GLU A 29 8.53 2.79 -14.58
N GLY A 30 8.03 3.85 -13.93
CA GLY A 30 7.07 3.73 -12.84
C GLY A 30 5.74 3.12 -13.27
N ARG A 31 5.30 3.36 -14.50
CA ARG A 31 4.08 2.73 -15.03
C ARG A 31 4.29 1.22 -15.24
N GLU A 32 5.45 0.81 -15.71
CA GLU A 32 5.81 -0.61 -15.84
C GLU A 32 5.89 -1.29 -14.46
N GLN A 33 6.54 -0.64 -13.50
CA GLN A 33 6.60 -1.10 -12.10
C GLN A 33 5.20 -1.30 -11.49
N ALA A 34 4.27 -0.37 -11.73
CA ALA A 34 2.90 -0.47 -11.20
C ALA A 34 2.12 -1.63 -11.84
N ARG A 35 2.26 -1.87 -13.15
CA ARG A 35 1.63 -3.01 -13.82
C ARG A 35 2.19 -4.34 -13.30
N ALA A 36 3.51 -4.44 -13.17
CA ALA A 36 4.16 -5.62 -12.62
C ALA A 36 3.70 -5.92 -11.19
N ALA A 37 3.51 -4.88 -10.36
CA ALA A 37 2.94 -5.04 -9.02
C ALA A 37 1.50 -5.61 -9.07
N GLY A 38 0.66 -5.13 -9.99
CA GLY A 38 -0.68 -5.68 -10.22
C GLY A 38 -0.66 -7.14 -10.66
N GLU A 39 0.19 -7.49 -11.62
CA GLU A 39 0.37 -8.87 -12.10
C GLU A 39 0.85 -9.80 -10.98
N TYR A 40 1.75 -9.33 -10.11
CA TYR A 40 2.22 -10.09 -8.95
C TYR A 40 1.08 -10.36 -7.95
N LEU A 41 0.27 -9.35 -7.63
CA LEU A 41 -0.91 -9.53 -6.78
C LEU A 41 -1.89 -10.55 -7.39
N ALA A 42 -2.13 -10.45 -8.71
CA ALA A 42 -3.02 -11.35 -9.41
C ALA A 42 -2.52 -12.80 -9.41
N ALA A 43 -1.23 -13.02 -9.68
CA ALA A 43 -0.62 -14.34 -9.65
C ALA A 43 -0.64 -14.98 -8.25
N GLY A 44 -0.53 -14.16 -7.20
CA GLY A 44 -0.63 -14.59 -5.81
C GLY A 44 -2.07 -14.75 -5.28
N ALA A 45 -3.08 -14.48 -6.09
CA ALA A 45 -4.49 -14.37 -5.68
C ALA A 45 -4.70 -13.42 -4.49
N LEU A 46 -3.90 -12.34 -4.43
CA LEU A 46 -3.96 -11.29 -3.42
C LEU A 46 -4.84 -10.15 -3.92
N PHE A 47 -6.15 -10.38 -3.85
CA PHE A 47 -7.14 -9.43 -4.34
C PHE A 47 -7.62 -8.54 -3.18
N PRO A 48 -7.29 -7.24 -3.17
CA PRO A 48 -7.89 -6.32 -2.21
C PRO A 48 -9.40 -6.21 -2.43
N ASP A 49 -10.17 -6.14 -1.35
CA ASP A 49 -11.61 -5.85 -1.36
C ASP A 49 -11.83 -4.33 -1.27
N HIS A 50 -10.93 -3.64 -0.56
CA HIS A 50 -10.95 -2.21 -0.34
C HIS A 50 -9.54 -1.61 -0.38
N VAL A 51 -9.46 -0.32 -0.71
CA VAL A 51 -8.19 0.41 -0.84
C VAL A 51 -8.25 1.73 -0.09
N ILE A 52 -7.20 2.03 0.66
CA ILE A 52 -6.89 3.38 1.13
C ILE A 52 -5.73 3.89 0.29
N CYS A 53 -5.94 4.95 -0.48
CA CYS A 53 -4.94 5.48 -1.40
C CYS A 53 -4.68 6.95 -1.08
N SER A 54 -3.41 7.34 -0.99
CA SER A 54 -3.08 8.76 -0.93
C SER A 54 -3.61 9.49 -2.16
N THR A 55 -4.09 10.72 -1.95
CA THR A 55 -4.60 11.58 -3.03
C THR A 55 -3.57 12.03 -4.06
N ALA A 56 -2.27 11.84 -3.82
CA ALA A 56 -1.22 12.26 -4.76
C ALA A 56 -1.36 11.58 -6.13
N LEU A 57 -1.01 12.30 -7.19
CA LEU A 57 -1.20 11.80 -8.56
C LEU A 57 -0.47 10.46 -8.79
N ARG A 58 0.79 10.36 -8.36
CA ARG A 58 1.59 9.12 -8.45
C ARG A 58 0.98 7.92 -7.73
N THR A 59 0.35 8.08 -6.57
CA THR A 59 -0.31 6.98 -5.85
C THR A 59 -1.57 6.54 -6.55
N ARG A 60 -2.36 7.50 -7.05
CA ARG A 60 -3.57 7.23 -7.84
C ARG A 60 -3.26 6.50 -9.14
N GLN A 61 -2.26 6.96 -9.89
CA GLN A 61 -1.80 6.30 -11.11
C GLN A 61 -1.19 4.92 -10.84
N THR A 62 -0.49 4.74 -9.71
CA THR A 62 -0.01 3.42 -9.30
C THR A 62 -1.19 2.48 -9.10
N LEU A 63 -2.20 2.91 -8.34
CA LEU A 63 -3.39 2.10 -8.08
C LEU A 63 -4.15 1.75 -9.36
N GLU A 64 -4.37 2.73 -10.25
CA GLU A 64 -5.04 2.52 -11.54
C GLU A 64 -4.39 1.36 -12.31
N LEU A 65 -3.07 1.41 -12.50
CA LEU A 65 -2.31 0.39 -13.23
C LEU A 65 -2.25 -0.95 -12.50
N VAL A 66 -2.20 -0.95 -11.17
CA VAL A 66 -2.26 -2.18 -10.36
C VAL A 66 -3.60 -2.88 -10.57
N THR A 67 -4.71 -2.12 -10.62
CA THR A 67 -6.05 -2.68 -10.74
C THR A 67 -6.36 -3.26 -12.12
N GLU A 68 -5.61 -2.90 -13.17
CA GLU A 68 -5.78 -3.46 -14.53
C GLU A 68 -5.61 -4.99 -14.57
N ALA A 69 -4.76 -5.54 -13.70
CA ALA A 69 -4.46 -6.97 -13.63
C ALA A 69 -5.39 -7.76 -12.67
N LEU A 70 -6.19 -7.07 -11.87
CA LEU A 70 -7.06 -7.70 -10.87
C LEU A 70 -8.38 -8.15 -11.52
N PRO A 71 -8.99 -9.26 -11.05
CA PRO A 71 -10.25 -9.76 -11.60
C PRO A 71 -11.43 -8.80 -11.37
N HIS A 72 -11.35 -7.97 -10.33
CA HIS A 72 -12.34 -6.96 -9.99
C HIS A 72 -11.64 -5.71 -9.47
N ALA A 73 -12.18 -4.53 -9.80
CA ALA A 73 -11.71 -3.28 -9.24
C ALA A 73 -12.23 -3.13 -7.80
N PRO A 74 -11.35 -2.95 -6.80
CA PRO A 74 -11.77 -2.71 -5.43
C PRO A 74 -12.39 -1.32 -5.28
N SER A 75 -13.20 -1.15 -4.24
CA SER A 75 -13.58 0.19 -3.77
C SER A 75 -12.35 0.91 -3.20
N ALA A 76 -12.29 2.24 -3.34
CA ALA A 76 -11.14 3.02 -2.93
C ALA A 76 -11.52 4.33 -2.26
N ASP A 77 -10.96 4.56 -1.06
CA ASP A 77 -11.01 5.83 -0.37
C ASP A 77 -9.71 6.60 -0.61
N TYR A 78 -9.85 7.85 -1.07
CA TYR A 78 -8.72 8.71 -1.37
C TYR A 78 -8.43 9.66 -0.20
N GLU A 79 -7.39 9.34 0.55
CA GLU A 79 -7.07 10.02 1.81
C GLU A 79 -5.96 11.05 1.61
N ARG A 80 -6.25 12.32 1.96
CA ARG A 80 -5.23 13.37 1.91
C ARG A 80 -4.18 13.19 3.01
N ASP A 81 -4.62 12.73 4.18
CA ASP A 81 -3.75 12.52 5.33
C ASP A 81 -2.73 11.41 5.05
N ALA A 82 -3.08 10.40 4.26
CA ALA A 82 -2.16 9.35 3.81
C ALA A 82 -0.98 9.84 2.94
N TYR A 83 -0.97 11.11 2.51
CA TYR A 83 0.15 11.70 1.77
C TYR A 83 1.39 11.95 2.64
N ALA A 84 1.19 12.44 3.87
CA ALA A 84 2.24 12.80 4.80
C ALA A 84 2.08 12.13 6.17
N ALA A 85 1.23 11.09 6.25
CA ALA A 85 0.98 10.30 7.44
C ALA A 85 2.25 9.62 7.95
N ASP A 86 2.34 9.47 9.27
CA ASP A 86 3.23 8.53 9.92
C ASP A 86 2.54 7.17 10.12
N VAL A 87 3.25 6.20 10.72
CA VAL A 87 2.71 4.85 10.93
C VAL A 87 1.44 4.86 11.81
N PRO A 88 1.40 5.58 12.96
CA PRO A 88 0.17 5.71 13.75
C PRO A 88 -1.02 6.24 12.94
N ALA A 89 -0.84 7.28 12.12
CA ALA A 89 -1.93 7.82 11.32
C ALA A 89 -2.44 6.82 10.26
N ILE A 90 -1.55 6.04 9.63
CA ILE A 90 -1.97 4.96 8.72
C ILE A 90 -2.74 3.88 9.47
N LEU A 91 -2.27 3.45 10.65
CA LEU A 91 -2.97 2.46 11.45
C LEU A 91 -4.34 2.95 11.94
N GLU A 92 -4.47 4.25 12.23
CA GLU A 92 -5.77 4.85 12.53
C GLU A 92 -6.73 4.74 11.34
N LEU A 93 -6.28 5.03 10.13
CA LEU A 93 -7.11 4.82 8.92
C LEU A 93 -7.47 3.34 8.74
N VAL A 94 -6.50 2.43 8.89
CA VAL A 94 -6.72 0.98 8.83
C VAL A 94 -7.79 0.55 9.84
N SER A 95 -7.75 1.07 11.06
CA SER A 95 -8.70 0.72 12.13
C SER A 95 -10.15 1.12 11.88
N ARG A 96 -10.38 2.03 10.92
CA ARG A 96 -11.72 2.49 10.52
C ARG A 96 -12.32 1.68 9.38
N THR A 97 -11.56 0.74 8.82
CA THR A 97 -12.00 -0.14 7.72
C THR A 97 -13.19 -0.98 8.17
N ASP A 98 -14.15 -1.18 7.27
CA ASP A 98 -15.31 -2.04 7.52
C ASP A 98 -14.85 -3.44 7.96
N PRO A 99 -15.38 -3.98 9.07
CA PRO A 99 -15.07 -5.34 9.54
C PRO A 99 -15.33 -6.45 8.52
N GLU A 100 -16.17 -6.24 7.52
CA GLU A 100 -16.43 -7.24 6.46
C GLU A 100 -15.33 -7.26 5.37
N VAL A 101 -14.44 -6.26 5.32
CA VAL A 101 -13.26 -6.27 4.45
C VAL A 101 -12.27 -7.30 4.97
N GLU A 102 -11.85 -8.23 4.12
CA GLU A 102 -10.84 -9.25 4.47
C GLU A 102 -9.44 -8.84 4.01
N ASN A 103 -9.35 -8.20 2.84
CA ASN A 103 -8.10 -7.75 2.22
C ASN A 103 -8.14 -6.24 1.99
N LEU A 104 -7.30 -5.51 2.72
CA LEU A 104 -7.16 -4.07 2.61
C LEU A 104 -5.83 -3.74 1.92
N LEU A 105 -5.84 -2.93 0.86
CA LEU A 105 -4.62 -2.38 0.26
C LEU A 105 -4.42 -0.93 0.71
N VAL A 106 -3.22 -0.61 1.18
CA VAL A 106 -2.80 0.77 1.44
C VAL A 106 -1.75 1.18 0.41
N VAL A 107 -2.03 2.25 -0.35
CA VAL A 107 -1.10 2.83 -1.34
C VAL A 107 -0.60 4.18 -0.85
N GLY A 108 0.69 4.24 -0.50
CA GLY A 108 1.27 5.41 0.18
C GLY A 108 2.71 5.72 -0.20
N HIS A 109 3.38 6.46 0.70
CA HIS A 109 4.70 7.04 0.48
C HIS A 109 5.72 6.50 1.47
N ASN A 110 6.99 6.50 1.06
CA ASN A 110 8.08 6.35 2.02
C ASN A 110 8.37 7.68 2.73
N PRO A 111 8.87 7.64 3.98
CA PRO A 111 9.35 6.45 4.70
C PRO A 111 8.24 5.60 5.34
N THR A 112 7.01 6.10 5.42
CA THR A 112 5.92 5.51 6.20
C THR A 112 5.57 4.09 5.80
N MET A 113 5.49 3.76 4.51
CA MET A 113 5.20 2.38 4.08
C MET A 113 6.27 1.39 4.54
N ALA A 114 7.55 1.76 4.39
CA ALA A 114 8.66 0.94 4.89
C ALA A 114 8.58 0.77 6.41
N GLN A 115 8.33 1.86 7.16
CA GLN A 115 8.24 1.83 8.61
C GLN A 115 7.04 0.99 9.09
N LEU A 116 5.90 1.08 8.41
CA LEU A 116 4.72 0.28 8.69
C LEU A 116 5.04 -1.21 8.55
N VAL A 117 5.62 -1.61 7.42
CA VAL A 117 6.02 -3.01 7.19
C VAL A 117 7.01 -3.48 8.25
N ALA A 118 8.05 -2.68 8.52
CA ALA A 118 9.08 -3.00 9.51
C ALA A 118 8.51 -3.17 10.93
N ALA A 119 7.46 -2.42 11.29
CA ALA A 119 6.82 -2.54 12.61
C ALA A 119 6.14 -3.91 12.84
N PHE A 120 5.89 -4.67 11.78
CA PHE A 120 5.33 -6.02 11.83
C PHE A 120 6.35 -7.13 11.47
N MET A 121 7.63 -6.79 11.28
CA MET A 121 8.70 -7.78 11.09
C MET A 121 9.36 -8.08 12.44
N ALA A 122 9.33 -9.35 12.86
CA ALA A 122 9.86 -9.76 14.16
C ALA A 122 11.40 -9.93 14.17
N ASP A 123 11.95 -10.54 13.12
CA ASP A 123 13.32 -11.10 13.16
C ASP A 123 14.27 -10.54 12.10
N GLU A 124 13.77 -9.88 11.05
CA GLU A 124 14.59 -9.37 9.96
C GLU A 124 14.45 -7.85 9.80
N PRO A 125 15.56 -7.09 9.80
CA PRO A 125 15.51 -5.67 9.52
C PRO A 125 15.13 -5.44 8.06
N LEU A 126 14.14 -4.57 7.83
CA LEU A 126 13.78 -4.14 6.49
C LEU A 126 14.92 -3.30 5.88
N ILE A 127 15.70 -3.91 4.99
CA ILE A 127 16.86 -3.26 4.37
C ILE A 127 16.42 -2.18 3.37
N SER A 128 15.35 -2.46 2.60
CA SER A 128 14.83 -1.50 1.61
C SER A 128 13.37 -1.76 1.29
N PHE A 129 12.66 -0.70 0.88
CA PHE A 129 11.30 -0.77 0.33
C PHE A 129 11.24 0.12 -0.92
N PRO A 130 11.61 -0.41 -2.10
CA PRO A 130 11.75 0.37 -3.34
C PRO A 130 10.37 0.86 -3.83
N THR A 131 10.37 1.72 -4.86
CA THR A 131 9.12 2.11 -5.52
C THR A 131 8.40 0.88 -6.07
N ALA A 132 7.07 0.89 -6.01
CA ALA A 132 6.23 -0.29 -6.26
C ALA A 132 6.53 -1.50 -5.35
N GLY A 133 7.28 -1.31 -4.26
CA GLY A 133 7.53 -2.33 -3.26
C GLY A 133 6.22 -2.76 -2.60
N LEU A 134 6.05 -4.08 -2.50
CA LEU A 134 4.87 -4.73 -1.96
C LEU A 134 5.22 -5.54 -0.72
N ALA A 135 4.30 -5.53 0.26
CA ALA A 135 4.35 -6.40 1.42
C ALA A 135 2.94 -6.82 1.81
N VAL A 136 2.86 -7.91 2.56
CA VAL A 136 1.63 -8.37 3.20
C VAL A 136 1.86 -8.45 4.69
N VAL A 137 0.91 -7.93 5.47
CA VAL A 137 0.79 -8.13 6.90
C VAL A 137 -0.45 -8.99 7.13
N ASP A 138 -0.23 -10.21 7.62
CA ASP A 138 -1.32 -11.08 8.07
C ASP A 138 -1.58 -10.78 9.55
N LEU A 139 -2.71 -10.14 9.84
CA LEU A 139 -3.14 -9.73 11.19
C LEU A 139 -3.99 -10.82 11.84
N GLU A 140 -3.72 -11.09 13.10
CA GLU A 140 -4.47 -12.07 13.91
C GLU A 140 -5.64 -11.43 14.69
N VAL A 141 -5.93 -10.17 14.37
CA VAL A 141 -6.93 -9.33 15.03
C VAL A 141 -7.80 -8.62 13.99
N GLU A 142 -8.96 -8.13 14.43
CA GLU A 142 -9.79 -7.24 13.61
C GLU A 142 -9.10 -5.91 13.34
N TRP A 143 -9.51 -5.20 12.28
CA TRP A 143 -8.94 -3.91 11.88
C TRP A 143 -8.85 -2.90 13.02
N LEU A 144 -9.89 -2.83 13.86
CA LEU A 144 -9.97 -1.95 15.03
C LEU A 144 -8.79 -2.10 16.00
N TYR A 145 -8.20 -3.29 16.07
CA TYR A 145 -7.12 -3.63 16.99
C TYR A 145 -5.75 -3.76 16.30
N ALA A 146 -5.66 -3.43 15.01
CA ALA A 146 -4.42 -3.53 14.25
C ALA A 146 -3.33 -2.65 14.87
N ALA A 147 -2.25 -3.28 15.34
CA ALA A 147 -1.11 -2.60 15.93
C ALA A 147 0.16 -3.44 15.75
N PRO A 148 1.36 -2.85 15.81
CA PRO A 148 2.61 -3.61 15.81
C PRO A 148 2.56 -4.77 16.82
N GLY A 149 2.92 -5.97 16.38
CA GLY A 149 2.87 -7.19 17.20
C GLY A 149 1.53 -7.95 17.18
N THR A 150 0.50 -7.47 16.46
CA THR A 150 -0.78 -8.19 16.28
C THR A 150 -0.84 -9.00 14.98
N GLY A 151 0.31 -9.23 14.34
CA GLY A 151 0.43 -9.91 13.06
C GLY A 151 1.88 -9.98 12.61
N ALA A 152 2.10 -10.55 11.43
CA ALA A 152 3.42 -10.72 10.84
C ALA A 152 3.47 -10.18 9.41
N ALA A 153 4.52 -9.42 9.11
CA ALA A 153 4.79 -8.93 7.77
C ALA A 153 5.73 -9.86 6.98
N ARG A 154 5.50 -9.95 5.67
CA ARG A 154 6.41 -10.54 4.69
C ARG A 154 6.47 -9.69 3.43
N LEU A 155 7.66 -9.56 2.86
CA LEU A 155 7.86 -8.89 1.59
C LEU A 155 7.36 -9.75 0.43
N LEU A 156 6.86 -9.09 -0.61
CA LEU A 156 6.57 -9.70 -1.89
C LEU A 156 7.72 -9.33 -2.83
N THR A 157 8.63 -10.28 -3.04
CA THR A 157 9.77 -10.18 -3.97
C THR A 157 9.57 -11.09 -5.17
#